data_AF-A0A9P7HML4-F1
#
_entry.id   AF-A0A9P7HML4-F1
#
_cell.length_a   1.000
_cell.length_b   1.000
_cell.length_c   1.000
_cell.angle_alpha   90.00
_cell.angle_beta   90.00
_cell.angle_gamma   90.00
#
_symmetry.space_group_name_H-M   'P 1'
#
loop_
_entity.id
_entity.type
_entity.pdbx_description
1 polymer ?
#
loop_
_entity_poly.entity_id
_entity_poly.type
_entity_poly.pdbx_seq_one_letter_code
_entity_poly.pdbx_strand_id
1 'polypeptide(L)'
;MSTKKSMRSIMARITGQHRPGITIRPDYDYVFVSGNGEDAKGQYLRGKLSLFIPEGQNITSVHLKLTSRMWLGDHKVDAEEAVKWQRGESTVHQWEPFTVVDKIGEPFKNGKNFEWPFELFIRGDQEESFKGCTRCSITYLLEAWTVDENSSDSFKTFSPLRIIRTPGFSSYELMDPTTVQGKWSEKAEYNVSIRHRAIALGGLIPIEANLAPLNPVAKITKARFFLREKHDVENKSEAEEPGYEGQRIVTEWPLELGDEPQRRWQQCLHLPIAVRNCSPDFSVCGVSITHSLHFEVTLTNNGVTTEEVSMPIHLFISPELPVNGWGVFVRDHAIAAKEVKSLLAEGISVPPKYCKGDFVVEDYEIPPPAYSEA
;
A
#
# COMPACT_ATOMS: atom_id res chain seq x y z
N MET A 1 3.99 -32.40 -22.38
CA MET A 1 4.22 -33.04 -21.08
C MET A 1 3.06 -32.67 -20.16
N SER A 2 2.40 -33.70 -19.63
CA SER A 2 1.04 -33.65 -19.09
C SER A 2 0.97 -32.96 -17.73
N THR A 3 -0.04 -32.11 -17.60
CA THR A 3 -0.45 -31.38 -16.40
C THR A 3 -0.83 -32.36 -15.29
N LYS A 4 0.03 -32.48 -14.28
CA LYS A 4 -0.38 -33.04 -12.97
C LYS A 4 -1.26 -32.01 -12.25
N LYS A 5 -2.50 -31.83 -12.72
CA LYS A 5 -3.59 -31.42 -11.82
C LYS A 5 -3.62 -32.48 -10.72
N SER A 6 -3.32 -32.06 -9.50
CA SER A 6 -3.21 -32.90 -8.32
C SER A 6 -4.37 -33.89 -8.24
N MET A 7 -4.09 -35.19 -8.42
CA MET A 7 -5.07 -36.28 -8.33
C MET A 7 -5.84 -36.29 -6.99
N ARG A 8 -5.32 -35.61 -5.96
CA ARG A 8 -6.00 -35.41 -4.67
C ARG A 8 -7.28 -34.56 -4.80
N SER A 9 -7.35 -33.65 -5.76
CA SER A 9 -8.49 -32.74 -5.97
C SER A 9 -9.68 -33.41 -6.68
N ILE A 10 -9.42 -34.38 -7.56
CA ILE A 10 -10.46 -35.05 -8.35
C ILE A 10 -11.12 -36.19 -7.54
N MET A 11 -10.34 -36.95 -6.76
CA MET A 11 -10.87 -37.98 -5.86
C MET A 11 -11.82 -37.42 -4.80
N ALA A 12 -11.55 -36.21 -4.27
CA ALA A 12 -12.42 -35.54 -3.29
C ALA A 12 -13.79 -35.14 -3.84
N ARG A 13 -13.93 -34.94 -5.16
CA ARG A 13 -15.23 -34.70 -5.81
C ARG A 13 -16.04 -35.98 -6.06
N ILE A 14 -15.39 -37.15 -6.01
CA ILE A 14 -16.00 -38.45 -6.34
C ILE A 14 -16.43 -39.21 -5.08
N THR A 15 -15.87 -38.91 -3.89
CA THR A 15 -16.16 -39.65 -2.65
C THR A 15 -17.23 -39.05 -1.74
N GLY A 16 -17.88 -37.93 -2.10
CA GLY A 16 -19.01 -37.36 -1.33
C GLY A 16 -18.70 -36.90 0.10
N GLN A 17 -17.46 -37.08 0.60
CA GLN A 17 -17.03 -36.53 1.89
C GLN A 17 -16.69 -35.06 1.72
N HIS A 18 -17.73 -34.25 1.83
CA HIS A 18 -17.60 -32.84 2.12
C HIS A 18 -16.74 -32.66 3.38
N ARG A 19 -15.69 -31.81 3.31
CA ARG A 19 -14.89 -31.41 4.48
C ARG A 19 -15.50 -30.15 5.11
N PRO A 20 -15.31 -29.93 6.43
CA PRO A 20 -15.64 -28.65 7.03
C PRO A 20 -14.96 -27.50 6.29
N GLY A 21 -15.73 -26.44 6.05
CA GLY A 21 -15.27 -25.27 5.32
C GLY A 21 -15.51 -24.00 6.14
N ILE A 22 -14.45 -23.25 6.43
CA ILE A 22 -14.53 -21.94 7.07
C ILE A 22 -14.26 -20.89 6.00
N THR A 23 -15.06 -19.83 5.94
CA THR A 23 -14.84 -18.70 5.04
C THR A 23 -14.98 -17.40 5.80
N ILE A 24 -13.96 -16.53 5.72
CA ILE A 24 -13.98 -15.17 6.25
C ILE A 24 -14.29 -14.25 5.07
N ARG A 25 -15.32 -13.42 5.19
CA ARG A 25 -15.73 -12.44 4.17
C ARG A 25 -15.87 -11.07 4.81
N PRO A 26 -14.80 -10.27 4.90
CA PRO A 26 -14.93 -8.87 5.27
C PRO A 26 -15.70 -8.11 4.17
N ASP A 27 -16.42 -7.04 4.53
CA ASP A 27 -17.10 -6.16 3.57
C ASP A 27 -16.07 -5.53 2.61
N TYR A 28 -14.91 -5.15 3.17
CA TYR A 28 -13.70 -4.77 2.48
C TYR A 28 -12.50 -5.39 3.20
N ASP A 29 -11.53 -5.90 2.45
CA ASP A 29 -10.27 -6.41 2.99
C ASP A 29 -9.24 -5.29 3.27
N TYR A 30 -9.75 -4.08 3.48
CA TYR A 30 -9.00 -2.90 3.92
C TYR A 30 -9.86 -2.00 4.81
N VAL A 31 -9.20 -1.19 5.65
CA VAL A 31 -9.80 -0.19 6.52
C VAL A 31 -8.94 1.07 6.47
N PHE A 32 -9.59 2.23 6.39
CA PHE A 32 -8.96 3.54 6.45
C PHE A 32 -8.97 4.09 7.87
N VAL A 33 -7.80 4.53 8.32
CA VAL A 33 -7.64 5.42 9.47
C VAL A 33 -7.08 6.76 8.97
N SER A 34 -7.33 7.86 9.66
CA SER A 34 -6.85 9.18 9.22
C SER A 34 -6.06 9.89 10.31
N GLY A 35 -5.03 10.66 9.92
CA GLY A 35 -4.26 11.50 10.84
C GLY A 35 -3.34 10.71 11.76
N ASN A 36 -2.71 11.39 12.71
CA ASN A 36 -1.85 10.81 13.74
C ASN A 36 -2.11 11.54 15.07
N GLY A 37 -1.72 10.94 16.20
CA GLY A 37 -1.87 11.57 17.51
C GLY A 37 -3.32 11.97 17.80
N GLU A 38 -3.56 13.24 18.09
CA GLU A 38 -4.91 13.77 18.42
C GLU A 38 -5.86 13.80 17.21
N ASP A 39 -5.33 13.85 15.98
CA ASP A 39 -6.12 13.84 14.75
C ASP A 39 -6.50 12.43 14.28
N ALA A 40 -6.06 11.41 15.02
CA ALA A 40 -6.25 10.01 14.67
C ALA A 40 -7.73 9.61 14.73
N LYS A 41 -8.31 9.24 13.58
CA LYS A 41 -9.69 8.72 13.49
C LYS A 41 -9.70 7.28 13.00
N GLY A 42 -10.50 6.47 13.69
CA GLY A 42 -10.72 5.06 13.40
C GLY A 42 -11.87 4.78 12.45
N GLN A 43 -12.01 3.52 12.04
CA GLN A 43 -13.11 3.05 11.20
C GLN A 43 -13.51 1.62 11.57
N TYR A 44 -14.78 1.28 11.32
CA TYR A 44 -15.27 -0.07 11.53
C TYR A 44 -14.78 -1.05 10.45
N LEU A 45 -14.20 -2.16 10.91
CA LEU A 45 -14.06 -3.41 10.16
C LEU A 45 -15.31 -4.25 10.36
N ARG A 46 -15.94 -4.68 9.27
CA ARG A 46 -17.16 -5.49 9.28
C ARG A 46 -17.06 -6.65 8.30
N GLY A 47 -17.84 -7.69 8.55
CA GLY A 47 -17.97 -8.80 7.62
C GLY A 47 -18.76 -9.96 8.18
N LYS A 48 -18.60 -11.10 7.53
CA LYS A 48 -19.27 -12.36 7.83
C LYS A 48 -18.27 -13.49 7.95
N LEU A 49 -18.46 -14.33 8.96
CA LEU A 49 -17.79 -15.60 9.12
C LEU A 49 -18.79 -16.71 8.80
N SER A 50 -18.48 -17.54 7.80
CA SER A 50 -19.31 -18.67 7.40
C SER A 50 -18.61 -19.99 7.76
N LEU A 51 -19.36 -20.94 8.30
CA LEU A 51 -18.94 -22.31 8.56
C LEU A 51 -19.89 -23.29 7.88
N PHE A 52 -19.33 -24.22 7.13
CA PHE A 52 -20.04 -25.41 6.67
C PHE A 52 -19.57 -26.63 7.46
N ILE A 53 -20.51 -27.33 8.09
CA ILE A 53 -20.29 -28.58 8.83
C ILE A 53 -20.92 -29.73 8.02
N PRO A 54 -20.13 -30.68 7.49
CA PRO A 54 -20.63 -31.90 6.87
C PRO A 54 -21.35 -32.82 7.87
N GLU A 55 -22.13 -33.76 7.35
CA GLU A 55 -22.74 -34.79 8.16
C GLU A 55 -21.70 -35.60 8.96
N GLY A 56 -21.98 -35.86 10.25
CA GLY A 56 -21.13 -36.66 11.13
C GLY A 56 -19.92 -35.96 11.77
N GLN A 57 -19.77 -34.65 11.58
CA GLN A 57 -18.71 -33.84 12.22
C GLN A 57 -19.22 -33.15 13.49
N ASN A 58 -18.39 -33.08 14.55
CA ASN A 58 -18.75 -32.49 15.84
C ASN A 58 -18.00 -31.17 16.13
N ILE A 59 -18.16 -30.19 15.24
CA ILE A 59 -17.59 -28.86 15.46
C ILE A 59 -18.52 -28.06 16.39
N THR A 60 -17.99 -27.58 17.51
CA THR A 60 -18.77 -26.88 18.54
C THR A 60 -18.69 -25.37 18.44
N SER A 61 -17.58 -24.84 17.91
CA SER A 61 -17.41 -23.40 17.72
C SER A 61 -16.38 -23.06 16.64
N VAL A 62 -16.42 -21.80 16.21
CA VAL A 62 -15.38 -21.17 15.40
C VAL A 62 -14.84 -19.97 16.16
N HIS A 63 -13.52 -19.83 16.18
CA HIS A 63 -12.84 -18.66 16.72
C HIS A 63 -12.39 -17.77 15.57
N LEU A 64 -12.34 -16.46 15.83
CA LEU A 64 -11.82 -15.45 14.93
C LEU A 64 -10.90 -14.53 15.73
N LYS A 65 -9.75 -14.19 15.16
CA LYS A 65 -8.89 -13.12 15.69
C LYS A 65 -8.30 -12.27 14.57
N LEU A 66 -8.00 -11.03 14.89
CA LEU A 66 -7.21 -10.12 14.07
C LEU A 66 -5.79 -10.09 14.65
N THR A 67 -4.81 -10.49 13.84
CA THR A 67 -3.41 -10.55 14.24
C THR A 67 -2.60 -9.55 13.42
N SER A 68 -1.74 -8.78 14.09
CA SER A 68 -0.68 -8.00 13.45
C SER A 68 0.62 -8.83 13.45
N ARG A 69 1.27 -8.90 12.30
CA ARG A 69 2.60 -9.49 12.12
C ARG A 69 3.54 -8.42 11.60
N MET A 70 4.52 -8.07 12.43
CA MET A 70 5.61 -7.18 12.11
C MET A 70 6.87 -8.01 11.80
N TRP A 71 7.56 -7.60 10.75
CA TRP A 71 8.85 -8.14 10.35
C TRP A 71 9.84 -6.99 10.28
N LEU A 72 10.96 -7.13 10.99
CA LEU A 72 12.10 -6.23 10.93
C LEU A 72 13.36 -7.07 10.69
N GLY A 73 14.00 -6.87 9.54
CA GLY A 73 15.26 -7.49 9.14
C GLY A 73 16.44 -6.64 9.56
N ASP A 74 17.59 -7.28 9.73
CA ASP A 74 18.84 -6.59 10.05
C ASP A 74 19.25 -5.67 8.89
N HIS A 75 19.52 -4.40 9.20
CA HIS A 75 19.95 -3.42 8.20
C HIS A 75 21.45 -3.44 7.93
N LYS A 76 22.24 -4.16 8.75
CA LYS A 76 23.71 -4.20 8.71
C LYS A 76 24.31 -5.27 7.82
N VAL A 77 23.50 -6.22 7.34
CA VAL A 77 23.94 -7.36 6.51
C VAL A 77 23.29 -7.29 5.14
N ASP A 78 23.99 -7.71 4.08
CA ASP A 78 23.40 -7.84 2.74
C ASP A 78 22.12 -8.68 2.77
N ALA A 79 21.16 -8.33 1.91
CA ALA A 79 19.77 -8.82 1.98
C ALA A 79 19.62 -10.35 1.95
N GLU A 80 20.62 -11.07 1.43
CA GLU A 80 20.64 -12.54 1.38
C GLU A 80 21.09 -13.19 2.71
N GLU A 81 21.78 -12.46 3.59
CA GLU A 81 22.36 -12.95 4.85
C GLU A 81 21.71 -12.32 6.11
N ALA A 82 20.60 -11.60 5.97
CA ALA A 82 19.84 -11.03 7.10
C ALA A 82 19.19 -12.14 7.94
N VAL A 83 19.98 -12.80 8.80
CA VAL A 83 19.63 -14.02 9.54
C VAL A 83 18.90 -13.75 10.87
N LYS A 84 18.59 -12.49 11.21
CA LYS A 84 17.80 -12.15 12.41
C LYS A 84 16.57 -11.32 12.06
N TRP A 85 15.58 -11.98 11.47
CA TRP A 85 14.23 -11.46 11.38
C TRP A 85 13.63 -11.43 12.79
N GLN A 86 13.38 -10.23 13.33
CA GLN A 86 12.53 -10.11 14.51
C GLN A 86 11.08 -10.18 14.05
N ARG A 87 10.43 -11.31 14.30
CA ARG A 87 8.98 -11.49 14.11
C ARG A 87 8.26 -11.02 15.36
N GLY A 88 7.61 -9.87 15.30
CA GLY A 88 6.63 -9.45 16.27
C GLY A 88 5.25 -9.95 15.83
N GLU A 89 4.62 -10.84 16.60
CA GLU A 89 3.21 -11.20 16.36
C GLU A 89 2.39 -10.76 17.56
N SER A 90 1.32 -10.00 17.30
CA SER A 90 0.43 -9.49 18.33
C SER A 90 -1.03 -9.71 17.94
N THR A 91 -1.84 -10.15 18.90
CA THR A 91 -3.28 -10.23 18.71
C THR A 91 -3.87 -8.85 18.94
N VAL A 92 -4.36 -8.24 17.87
CA VAL A 92 -5.04 -6.93 17.91
C VAL A 92 -6.40 -7.07 18.59
N HIS A 93 -7.13 -8.12 18.22
CA HIS A 93 -8.45 -8.42 18.78
C HIS A 93 -8.78 -9.90 18.61
N GLN A 94 -9.50 -10.47 19.58
CA GLN A 94 -10.09 -11.79 19.48
C GLN A 94 -11.57 -11.67 19.81
N TRP A 95 -12.43 -12.16 18.90
CA TRP A 95 -13.86 -12.19 19.13
C TRP A 95 -14.21 -13.33 20.10
N GLU A 96 -15.33 -13.19 20.80
CA GLU A 96 -15.92 -14.31 21.52
C GLU A 96 -16.18 -15.49 20.55
N PRO A 97 -16.03 -16.75 21.00
CA PRO A 97 -16.25 -17.90 20.15
C PRO A 97 -17.64 -17.91 19.53
N PHE A 98 -17.70 -18.09 18.21
CA PHE A 98 -18.95 -18.26 17.48
C PHE A 98 -19.45 -19.69 17.68
N THR A 99 -20.39 -19.86 18.61
CA THR A 99 -20.89 -21.18 19.00
C THR A 99 -21.89 -21.72 17.98
N VAL A 100 -21.74 -23.02 17.70
CA VAL A 100 -22.69 -23.80 16.90
C VAL A 100 -23.84 -24.17 17.82
N VAL A 101 -24.77 -23.24 18.06
CA VAL A 101 -25.96 -23.51 18.86
C VAL A 101 -26.97 -24.20 17.97
N ASP A 102 -27.20 -25.50 18.21
CA ASP A 102 -28.35 -26.18 17.65
C ASP A 102 -29.41 -26.49 18.71
N LYS A 103 -30.67 -26.30 18.34
CA LYS A 103 -31.80 -26.73 19.14
C LYS A 103 -31.92 -28.25 18.99
N ILE A 104 -31.27 -29.00 19.88
CA ILE A 104 -31.57 -30.40 20.20
C ILE A 104 -31.45 -31.37 19.00
N GLY A 105 -30.29 -32.01 18.87
CA GLY A 105 -30.18 -33.48 18.71
C GLY A 105 -30.41 -34.13 17.35
N GLU A 106 -30.85 -33.45 16.30
CA GLU A 106 -30.95 -34.08 14.97
C GLU A 106 -29.65 -33.93 14.15
N PRO A 107 -29.02 -35.04 13.71
CA PRO A 107 -27.83 -34.97 12.85
C PRO A 107 -28.15 -34.27 11.52
N PHE A 108 -27.23 -33.43 11.04
CA PHE A 108 -27.37 -32.66 9.80
C PHE A 108 -27.41 -33.57 8.57
N LYS A 109 -28.61 -33.94 8.11
CA LYS A 109 -28.76 -34.60 6.80
C LYS A 109 -28.23 -33.67 5.71
N ASN A 110 -27.16 -34.06 5.03
CA ASN A 110 -26.43 -33.27 4.01
C ASN A 110 -25.56 -32.09 4.52
N GLY A 111 -25.28 -32.02 5.82
CA GLY A 111 -24.50 -30.93 6.42
C GLY A 111 -25.27 -29.62 6.62
N LYS A 112 -24.68 -28.66 7.33
CA LYS A 112 -25.31 -27.38 7.71
C LYS A 112 -24.36 -26.20 7.57
N ASN A 113 -24.92 -25.06 7.15
CA ASN A 113 -24.20 -23.79 7.08
C ASN A 113 -24.59 -22.91 8.27
N PHE A 114 -23.59 -22.26 8.84
CA PHE A 114 -23.71 -21.25 9.87
C PHE A 114 -23.06 -19.97 9.38
N GLU A 115 -23.64 -18.82 9.74
CA GLU A 115 -23.12 -17.51 9.37
C GLU A 115 -23.28 -16.57 10.56
N TRP A 116 -22.19 -15.88 10.90
CA TRP A 116 -22.17 -14.89 11.96
C TRP A 116 -21.59 -13.58 11.44
N PRO A 117 -22.22 -12.42 11.73
CA PRO A 117 -21.58 -11.14 11.49
C PRO A 117 -20.45 -10.93 12.49
N PHE A 118 -19.39 -10.25 12.07
CA PHE A 118 -18.37 -9.71 12.97
C PHE A 118 -18.22 -8.21 12.73
N GLU A 119 -17.92 -7.48 13.80
CA GLU A 119 -17.61 -6.07 13.77
C GLU A 119 -16.44 -5.79 14.74
N LEU A 120 -15.56 -4.88 14.36
CA LEU A 120 -14.50 -4.35 15.20
C LEU A 120 -14.25 -2.88 14.82
N PHE A 121 -14.25 -1.99 15.81
CA PHE A 121 -13.81 -0.62 15.59
C PHE A 121 -12.27 -0.57 15.61
N ILE A 122 -11.65 -0.37 14.44
CA ILE A 122 -10.20 -0.16 14.33
C ILE A 122 -9.91 1.25 14.79
N ARG A 123 -9.13 1.38 15.86
CA ARG A 123 -8.78 2.68 16.45
C ARG A 123 -7.86 3.48 15.51
N GLY A 124 -7.94 4.80 15.56
CA GLY A 124 -7.12 5.67 14.72
C GLY A 124 -5.62 5.57 15.00
N ASP A 125 -5.24 5.20 16.23
CA ASP A 125 -3.85 4.99 16.64
C ASP A 125 -3.29 3.60 16.26
N GLN A 126 -4.10 2.74 15.65
CA GLN A 126 -3.65 1.45 15.16
C GLN A 126 -2.62 1.63 14.04
N GLU A 127 -1.45 0.99 14.17
CA GLU A 127 -0.40 1.00 13.15
C GLU A 127 -0.97 0.63 11.76
N GLU A 128 -0.53 1.34 10.72
CA GLU A 128 -0.95 1.03 9.36
C GLU A 128 -0.11 -0.09 8.75
N SER A 129 -0.65 -0.73 7.71
CA SER A 129 0.00 -1.82 7.00
C SER A 129 1.11 -1.31 6.10
N PHE A 130 2.26 -1.98 6.16
CA PHE A 130 3.45 -1.60 5.41
C PHE A 130 4.11 -2.84 4.76
N LYS A 131 4.46 -2.77 3.47
CA LYS A 131 5.18 -3.83 2.71
C LYS A 131 6.10 -3.23 1.63
N GLY A 132 6.62 -2.02 1.86
CA GLY A 132 7.32 -1.23 0.84
C GLY A 132 8.82 -1.49 0.69
N CYS A 133 9.44 -2.12 1.68
CA CYS A 133 10.85 -2.47 1.67
C CYS A 133 11.05 -3.95 2.03
N THR A 134 12.17 -4.54 1.58
CA THR A 134 12.48 -5.97 1.80
C THR A 134 12.80 -6.29 3.26
N ARG A 135 13.07 -5.27 4.08
CA ARG A 135 13.54 -5.42 5.46
C ARG A 135 12.49 -5.10 6.50
N CYS A 136 11.40 -4.43 6.17
CA CYS A 136 10.35 -4.07 7.13
C CYS A 136 8.96 -4.34 6.56
N SER A 137 8.09 -4.96 7.34
CA SER A 137 6.66 -5.03 7.00
C SER A 137 5.78 -5.11 8.23
N ILE A 138 4.57 -4.56 8.12
CA ILE A 138 3.47 -4.70 9.08
C ILE A 138 2.27 -5.22 8.31
N THR A 139 1.74 -6.35 8.73
CA THR A 139 0.68 -7.08 8.01
C THR A 139 -0.41 -7.52 8.95
N TYR A 140 -1.66 -7.47 8.51
CA TYR A 140 -2.81 -7.86 9.32
C TYR A 140 -3.50 -9.07 8.70
N LEU A 141 -3.89 -10.02 9.55
CA LEU A 141 -4.60 -11.23 9.16
C LEU A 141 -5.82 -11.42 10.04
N LEU A 142 -6.99 -11.59 9.43
CA LEU A 142 -8.12 -12.25 10.07
C LEU A 142 -7.86 -13.75 10.02
N GLU A 143 -7.74 -14.39 11.18
CA GLU A 143 -7.45 -15.82 11.30
C GLU A 143 -8.63 -16.50 11.99
N ALA A 144 -9.18 -17.53 11.34
CA ALA A 144 -10.28 -18.30 11.89
C ALA A 144 -9.93 -19.78 12.00
N TRP A 145 -10.41 -20.41 13.08
CA TRP A 145 -10.23 -21.84 13.29
C TRP A 145 -11.42 -22.49 13.99
N THR A 146 -11.71 -23.74 13.67
CA THR A 146 -12.75 -24.52 14.36
C THR A 146 -12.22 -25.16 15.63
N VAL A 147 -13.13 -25.39 16.58
CA VAL A 147 -12.90 -26.25 17.74
C VAL A 147 -13.86 -27.45 17.65
N ASP A 148 -13.29 -28.63 17.84
CA ASP A 148 -14.00 -29.91 18.00
C ASP A 148 -13.69 -30.41 19.41
N GLU A 149 -14.71 -30.78 20.18
CA GLU A 149 -14.52 -31.28 21.55
C GLU A 149 -13.87 -32.68 21.59
N ASN A 150 -14.00 -33.45 20.51
CA ASN A 150 -13.57 -34.84 20.43
C ASN A 150 -12.28 -35.01 19.62
N SER A 151 -11.73 -33.93 19.06
CA SER A 151 -10.54 -33.98 18.20
C SER A 151 -9.66 -32.75 18.42
N SER A 152 -8.34 -32.96 18.37
CA SER A 152 -7.38 -31.85 18.32
C SER A 152 -7.23 -31.23 16.94
N ASP A 153 -7.83 -31.85 15.91
CA ASP A 153 -7.77 -31.33 14.55
C ASP A 153 -8.63 -30.06 14.45
N SER A 154 -8.02 -28.99 13.95
CA SER A 154 -8.71 -27.73 13.68
C SER A 154 -8.58 -27.39 12.20
N PHE A 155 -9.71 -27.06 11.58
CA PHE A 155 -9.71 -26.43 10.27
C PHE A 155 -9.35 -24.96 10.46
N LYS A 156 -8.47 -24.44 9.62
CA LYS A 156 -7.98 -23.06 9.72
C LYS A 156 -8.11 -22.38 8.38
N THR A 157 -8.40 -21.09 8.41
CA THR A 157 -8.39 -20.22 7.24
C THR A 157 -7.95 -18.82 7.66
N PHE A 158 -7.51 -18.02 6.70
CA PHE A 158 -7.17 -16.63 6.95
C PHE A 158 -7.61 -15.73 5.80
N SER A 159 -7.79 -14.45 6.10
CA SER A 159 -8.05 -13.39 5.14
C SER A 159 -7.12 -12.22 5.44
N PRO A 160 -6.22 -11.85 4.51
CA PRO A 160 -5.40 -10.66 4.68
C PRO A 160 -6.24 -9.40 4.77
N LEU A 161 -5.82 -8.48 5.63
CA LEU A 161 -6.44 -7.18 5.83
C LEU A 161 -5.38 -6.09 5.68
N ARG A 162 -5.76 -4.94 5.12
CA ARG A 162 -4.90 -3.75 5.08
C ARG A 162 -5.47 -2.63 5.94
N ILE A 163 -4.72 -2.16 6.93
CA ILE A 163 -4.99 -0.89 7.60
C ILE A 163 -4.23 0.19 6.83
N ILE A 164 -4.92 1.24 6.39
CA ILE A 164 -4.37 2.28 5.51
C ILE A 164 -4.52 3.62 6.20
N ARG A 165 -3.42 4.36 6.37
CA ARG A 165 -3.50 5.72 6.92
C ARG A 165 -3.59 6.75 5.80
N THR A 166 -4.51 7.70 5.97
CA THR A 166 -4.56 8.92 5.14
C THR A 166 -4.07 10.12 5.95
N PRO A 167 -3.63 11.21 5.28
CA PRO A 167 -3.44 12.50 5.94
C PRO A 167 -4.65 12.89 6.80
N GLY A 168 -4.36 13.53 7.94
CA GLY A 168 -5.39 14.02 8.85
C GLY A 168 -6.04 15.29 8.32
N PHE A 169 -7.19 15.67 8.88
CA PHE A 169 -7.89 16.90 8.50
C PHE A 169 -7.04 18.16 8.71
N SER A 170 -6.16 18.16 9.71
CA SER A 170 -5.23 19.25 10.02
C SER A 170 -4.10 19.44 8.99
N SER A 171 -3.90 18.48 8.08
CA SER A 171 -2.80 18.48 7.10
C SER A 171 -3.04 19.42 5.89
N TYR A 172 -3.66 20.58 6.12
CA TYR A 172 -4.00 21.55 5.07
C TYR A 172 -2.78 22.05 4.30
N GLU A 173 -1.61 22.15 4.94
CA GLU A 173 -0.39 22.57 4.28
C GLU A 173 0.04 21.62 3.14
N LEU A 174 -0.39 20.36 3.18
CA LEU A 174 -0.14 19.40 2.10
C LEU A 174 -1.03 19.66 0.88
N MET A 175 -2.06 20.47 1.02
CA MET A 175 -3.00 20.83 -0.04
C MET A 175 -2.60 22.09 -0.80
N ASP A 176 -1.71 22.89 -0.22
CA ASP A 176 -1.34 24.17 -0.79
C ASP A 176 -0.44 23.99 -2.02
N PRO A 177 -0.65 24.79 -3.09
CA PRO A 177 0.26 24.86 -4.21
C PRO A 177 1.66 25.20 -3.73
N THR A 178 2.63 24.40 -4.17
CA THR A 178 4.02 24.57 -3.77
C THR A 178 4.85 24.87 -5.01
N THR A 179 5.67 25.92 -4.92
CA THR A 179 6.58 26.33 -5.99
C THR A 179 8.00 26.43 -5.43
N VAL A 180 8.95 25.80 -6.10
CA VAL A 180 10.37 25.96 -5.84
C VAL A 180 11.00 26.70 -7.01
N GLN A 181 11.65 27.83 -6.72
CA GLN A 181 12.26 28.68 -7.73
C GLN A 181 13.62 29.18 -7.26
N GLY A 182 14.52 29.42 -8.20
CA GLY A 182 15.87 29.86 -7.89
C GLY A 182 16.76 29.91 -9.10
N LYS A 183 18.06 30.02 -8.86
CA LYS A 183 19.09 30.08 -9.89
C LYS A 183 20.19 29.07 -9.59
N TRP A 184 20.59 28.32 -10.60
CA TRP A 184 21.81 27.51 -10.54
C TRP A 184 23.00 28.39 -10.93
N SER A 185 23.46 29.20 -9.97
CA SER A 185 24.51 30.21 -10.18
C SER A 185 24.19 31.07 -11.42
N GLU A 186 25.16 31.31 -12.29
CA GLU A 186 25.01 32.06 -13.54
C GLU A 186 24.57 31.20 -14.74
N LYS A 187 24.12 29.94 -14.50
CA LYS A 187 23.83 28.99 -15.58
C LYS A 187 22.39 29.10 -16.07
N ALA A 188 21.43 28.98 -15.16
CA ALA A 188 20.01 29.02 -15.47
C ALA A 188 19.16 29.43 -14.25
N GLU A 189 18.03 30.05 -14.53
CA GLU A 189 16.94 30.32 -13.59
C GLU A 189 15.85 29.28 -13.79
N TYR A 190 15.33 28.72 -12.69
CA TYR A 190 14.30 27.69 -12.71
C TYR A 190 13.12 28.09 -11.82
N ASN A 191 11.95 27.57 -12.18
CA ASN A 191 10.74 27.61 -11.39
C ASN A 191 9.97 26.31 -11.64
N VAL A 192 9.63 25.57 -10.60
CA VAL A 192 8.91 24.30 -10.65
C VAL A 192 7.75 24.37 -9.66
N SER A 193 6.55 24.06 -10.10
CA SER A 193 5.34 24.14 -9.27
C SER A 193 4.50 22.87 -9.37
N ILE A 194 3.91 22.49 -8.24
CA ILE A 194 2.86 21.47 -8.11
C ILE A 194 1.66 22.07 -7.41
N ARG A 195 0.49 21.47 -7.61
CA ARG A 195 -0.77 21.96 -7.02
C ARG A 195 -0.94 21.63 -5.54
N HIS A 196 -0.37 20.53 -5.07
CA HIS A 196 -0.45 20.06 -3.70
C HIS A 196 0.67 19.04 -3.45
N ARG A 197 1.11 18.90 -2.20
CA ARG A 197 2.19 17.99 -1.78
C ARG A 197 1.70 16.60 -1.40
N ALA A 198 0.50 16.47 -0.84
CA ALA A 198 -0.11 15.15 -0.61
C ALA A 198 -0.56 14.57 -1.94
N ILE A 199 -0.08 13.43 -2.40
CA ILE A 199 -0.38 12.85 -3.71
C ILE A 199 -0.79 11.38 -3.54
N ALA A 200 -1.88 10.95 -4.16
CA ALA A 200 -2.28 9.56 -4.13
C ALA A 200 -1.30 8.67 -4.91
N LEU A 201 -0.83 7.60 -4.27
CA LEU A 201 -0.05 6.54 -4.90
C LEU A 201 -0.84 5.92 -6.07
N GLY A 202 -0.18 5.69 -7.19
CA GLY A 202 -0.81 5.26 -8.44
C GLY A 202 -1.55 6.37 -9.20
N GLY A 203 -1.58 7.60 -8.67
CA GLY A 203 -2.14 8.78 -9.31
C GLY A 203 -1.17 9.52 -10.23
N LEU A 204 -1.41 10.82 -10.39
CA LEU A 204 -0.66 11.72 -11.26
C LEU A 204 -0.15 12.94 -10.49
N ILE A 205 1.01 13.47 -10.90
CA ILE A 205 1.53 14.75 -10.41
C ILE A 205 1.46 15.79 -11.54
N PRO A 206 0.48 16.72 -11.50
CA PRO A 206 0.46 17.85 -12.41
C PRO A 206 1.59 18.82 -12.06
N ILE A 207 2.48 19.09 -13.00
CA ILE A 207 3.63 19.98 -12.83
C ILE A 207 3.62 21.07 -13.90
N GLU A 208 3.93 22.29 -13.47
CA GLU A 208 4.44 23.33 -14.36
C GLU A 208 5.89 23.66 -14.01
N ALA A 209 6.77 23.59 -15.00
CA ALA A 209 8.18 23.95 -14.84
C ALA A 209 8.65 24.90 -15.93
N ASN A 210 9.46 25.87 -15.54
CA ASN A 210 10.07 26.85 -16.41
C ASN A 210 11.59 26.86 -16.15
N LEU A 211 12.35 26.94 -17.22
CA LEU A 211 13.81 27.03 -17.17
C LEU A 211 14.30 28.03 -18.21
N ALA A 212 15.04 29.03 -17.75
CA ALA A 212 15.64 30.05 -18.58
C ALA A 212 17.17 30.02 -18.43
N PRO A 213 17.94 29.69 -19.48
CA PRO A 213 19.39 29.83 -19.46
C PRO A 213 19.79 31.29 -19.17
N LEU A 214 20.71 31.49 -18.23
CA LEU A 214 21.28 32.80 -17.92
C LEU A 214 22.57 33.05 -18.70
N ASN A 215 23.25 31.98 -19.11
CA ASN A 215 24.44 32.04 -19.96
C ASN A 215 24.09 31.65 -21.40
N PRO A 216 24.26 32.53 -22.41
CA PRO A 216 23.93 32.24 -23.82
C PRO A 216 24.72 31.07 -24.42
N VAL A 217 25.88 30.73 -23.86
CA VAL A 217 26.74 29.63 -24.32
C VAL A 217 26.31 28.29 -23.70
N ALA A 218 25.58 28.32 -22.58
CA ALA A 218 25.11 27.11 -21.92
C ALA A 218 23.95 26.48 -22.70
N LYS A 219 24.14 25.23 -23.14
CA LYS A 219 23.09 24.46 -23.81
C LYS A 219 22.51 23.43 -22.85
N ILE A 220 21.19 23.41 -22.71
CA ILE A 220 20.52 22.36 -21.93
C ILE A 220 20.40 21.11 -22.81
N THR A 221 21.05 20.02 -22.41
CA THR A 221 21.15 18.77 -23.17
C THR A 221 20.26 17.65 -22.66
N LYS A 222 19.88 17.69 -21.37
CA LYS A 222 18.91 16.78 -20.77
C LYS A 222 18.09 17.51 -19.70
N ALA A 223 16.85 17.13 -19.54
CA ALA A 223 16.03 17.51 -18.40
C ALA A 223 15.14 16.33 -18.03
N ARG A 224 14.91 16.09 -16.74
CA ARG A 224 14.02 15.05 -16.26
C ARG A 224 13.42 15.42 -14.91
N PHE A 225 12.26 14.86 -14.62
CA PHE A 225 11.82 14.68 -13.25
C PHE A 225 12.17 13.28 -12.77
N PHE A 226 12.39 13.10 -11.48
CA PHE A 226 12.41 11.77 -10.88
C PHE A 226 11.90 11.80 -9.44
N LEU A 227 11.39 10.66 -9.00
CA LEU A 227 10.90 10.46 -7.65
C LEU A 227 11.96 9.72 -6.83
N ARG A 228 12.41 10.33 -5.76
CA ARG A 228 13.35 9.72 -4.80
C ARG A 228 12.59 9.31 -3.56
N GLU A 229 12.73 8.04 -3.19
CA GLU A 229 12.24 7.49 -1.93
C GLU A 229 13.43 7.32 -0.99
N LYS A 230 13.32 7.85 0.22
CA LYS A 230 14.31 7.75 1.29
C LYS A 230 13.74 6.85 2.39
N HIS A 231 14.56 5.91 2.86
CA HIS A 231 14.26 4.98 3.95
C HIS A 231 15.17 5.30 5.12
N ASP A 232 14.60 5.57 6.28
CA ASP A 232 15.34 5.73 7.52
C ASP A 232 14.89 4.70 8.55
N VAL A 233 15.84 4.14 9.28
CA VAL A 233 15.57 3.27 10.44
C VAL A 233 16.34 3.80 11.63
N GLU A 234 15.59 4.23 12.63
CA GLU A 234 16.08 4.69 13.91
C GLU A 234 16.70 3.52 14.69
N ASN A 235 17.90 3.73 15.20
CA ASN A 235 18.52 2.81 16.13
C ASN A 235 18.13 3.18 17.56
N LYS A 236 17.36 2.32 18.24
CA LYS A 236 16.95 2.53 19.65
C LYS A 236 17.98 2.02 20.67
N SER A 237 19.14 1.52 20.24
CA SER A 237 20.19 1.07 21.17
C SER A 237 21.03 2.24 21.70
N GLU A 238 21.32 2.26 23.00
CA GLU A 238 22.22 3.21 23.67
C GLU A 238 23.70 3.13 23.19
N ALA A 239 24.04 2.13 22.36
CA ALA A 239 25.34 2.05 21.71
C ALA A 239 25.31 2.91 20.43
N GLU A 240 26.25 3.86 20.36
CA GLU A 240 26.43 4.97 19.41
C GLU A 240 26.61 4.58 17.91
N GLU A 241 25.98 3.51 17.43
CA GLU A 241 26.01 3.17 16.01
C GLU A 241 24.89 3.87 15.23
N PRO A 242 25.20 4.47 14.06
CA PRO A 242 24.23 5.21 13.28
C PRO A 242 23.09 4.30 12.81
N GLY A 243 21.86 4.85 12.77
CA GLY A 243 20.72 4.21 12.12
C GLY A 243 20.98 3.90 10.64
N TYR A 244 20.08 3.16 10.01
CA TYR A 244 20.18 2.89 8.58
C TYR A 244 19.51 4.00 7.78
N GLU A 245 20.23 4.56 6.82
CA GLU A 245 19.70 5.47 5.81
C GLU A 245 19.93 4.88 4.42
N GLY A 246 18.86 4.73 3.65
CA GLY A 246 18.88 4.25 2.27
C GLY A 246 18.07 5.16 1.36
N GLN A 247 18.39 5.16 0.07
CA GLN A 247 17.62 5.90 -0.93
C GLN A 247 17.56 5.16 -2.26
N ARG A 248 16.46 5.32 -2.99
CA ARG A 248 16.31 4.82 -4.35
C ARG A 248 15.55 5.81 -5.23
N ILE A 249 15.84 5.78 -6.53
CA ILE A 249 14.99 6.39 -7.54
C ILE A 249 13.89 5.39 -7.87
N VAL A 250 12.64 5.77 -7.59
CA VAL A 250 11.47 4.92 -7.78
C VAL A 250 10.99 4.94 -9.23
N THR A 251 11.03 6.12 -9.86
CA THR A 251 10.63 6.33 -11.24
C THR A 251 11.21 7.65 -11.76
N GLU A 252 11.33 7.77 -13.07
CA GLU A 252 11.84 8.95 -13.76
C GLU A 252 11.03 9.27 -15.01
N TRP A 253 10.95 10.57 -15.31
CA TRP A 253 10.20 11.12 -16.42
C TRP A 253 11.11 12.06 -17.21
N PRO A 254 11.76 11.57 -18.28
CA PRO A 254 12.57 12.42 -19.14
C PRO A 254 11.69 13.46 -19.83
N LEU A 255 12.21 14.68 -19.97
CA LEU A 255 11.51 15.80 -20.60
C LEU A 255 12.03 16.01 -22.01
N GLU A 256 11.10 16.20 -22.95
CA GLU A 256 11.43 16.60 -24.30
C GLU A 256 12.00 18.03 -24.30
N LEU A 257 13.06 18.21 -25.06
CA LEU A 257 13.73 19.49 -25.21
C LEU A 257 13.23 20.14 -26.50
N GLY A 258 12.42 21.19 -26.37
CA GLY A 258 12.03 22.02 -27.50
C GLY A 258 13.15 22.96 -27.97
N ASP A 259 12.93 23.59 -29.11
CA ASP A 259 13.88 24.53 -29.74
C ASP A 259 13.89 25.93 -29.08
N GLU A 260 12.88 26.23 -28.25
CA GLU A 260 12.76 27.52 -27.59
C GLU A 260 13.87 27.75 -26.53
N PRO A 261 14.44 28.97 -26.45
CA PRO A 261 15.47 29.31 -25.48
C PRO A 261 14.95 29.27 -24.04
N GLN A 262 13.71 29.74 -23.81
CA GLN A 262 13.01 29.54 -22.55
C GLN A 262 12.20 28.24 -22.66
N ARG A 263 12.50 27.28 -21.78
CA ARG A 263 11.82 26.00 -21.78
C ARG A 263 10.71 26.00 -20.75
N ARG A 264 9.50 25.65 -21.19
CA ARG A 264 8.34 25.46 -20.34
C ARG A 264 7.79 24.06 -20.54
N TRP A 265 7.57 23.36 -19.43
CA TRP A 265 6.95 22.06 -19.40
C TRP A 265 5.68 22.11 -18.58
N GLN A 266 4.60 21.59 -19.15
CA GLN A 266 3.37 21.26 -18.44
C GLN A 266 3.17 19.76 -18.59
N GLN A 267 3.36 19.02 -17.49
CA GLN A 267 3.42 17.57 -17.51
C GLN A 267 2.48 16.98 -16.46
N CYS A 268 2.06 15.73 -16.68
CA CYS A 268 1.37 14.91 -15.70
C CYS A 268 2.21 13.65 -15.47
N LEU A 269 2.95 13.63 -14.37
CA LEU A 269 3.87 12.54 -14.05
C LEU A 269 3.10 11.36 -13.46
N HIS A 270 3.23 10.18 -14.07
CA HIS A 270 2.49 8.98 -13.67
C HIS A 270 3.21 8.23 -12.56
N LEU A 271 2.56 8.06 -11.41
CA LEU A 271 3.11 7.31 -10.29
C LEU A 271 2.99 5.80 -10.51
N PRO A 272 3.93 4.99 -9.98
CA PRO A 272 3.83 3.55 -10.05
C PRO A 272 2.56 3.03 -9.36
N ILE A 273 1.93 2.06 -10.02
CA ILE A 273 0.70 1.39 -9.54
C ILE A 273 0.99 0.06 -8.82
N ALA A 274 2.27 -0.28 -8.61
CA ALA A 274 2.64 -1.47 -7.86
C ALA A 274 3.22 -1.02 -6.52
N VAL A 275 2.53 -1.34 -5.41
CA VAL A 275 2.94 -0.93 -4.05
C VAL A 275 4.32 -1.47 -3.65
N ARG A 276 4.76 -2.57 -4.29
CA ARG A 276 6.12 -3.11 -4.16
C ARG A 276 7.21 -2.23 -4.80
N ASN A 277 6.85 -1.43 -5.81
CA ASN A 277 7.77 -0.57 -6.55
C ASN A 277 7.82 0.84 -5.94
N CYS A 278 6.73 1.30 -5.33
CA CYS A 278 6.62 2.58 -4.65
C CYS A 278 5.66 2.43 -3.48
N SER A 279 6.10 2.79 -2.29
CA SER A 279 5.26 2.73 -1.09
C SER A 279 4.66 4.09 -0.77
N PRO A 280 3.54 4.17 -0.02
CA PRO A 280 3.15 5.44 0.58
C PRO A 280 4.21 5.89 1.60
N ASP A 281 4.23 7.18 1.89
CA ASP A 281 4.95 7.71 3.04
C ASP A 281 4.42 7.07 4.31
N PHE A 282 5.32 6.79 5.24
CA PHE A 282 5.01 6.07 6.46
C PHE A 282 6.06 6.38 7.53
N SER A 283 5.65 6.38 8.80
CA SER A 283 6.58 6.47 9.92
C SER A 283 5.99 5.74 11.14
N VAL A 284 6.46 4.52 11.41
CA VAL A 284 6.04 3.72 12.56
C VAL A 284 7.19 2.83 13.00
N CYS A 285 7.26 2.53 14.30
CA CYS A 285 8.24 1.62 14.89
C CYS A 285 9.71 1.97 14.60
N GLY A 286 10.02 3.26 14.45
CA GLY A 286 11.37 3.72 14.13
C GLY A 286 11.77 3.46 12.67
N VAL A 287 10.83 3.14 11.78
CA VAL A 287 11.05 3.03 10.35
C VAL A 287 10.26 4.12 9.66
N SER A 288 10.90 4.89 8.78
CA SER A 288 10.23 5.88 7.96
C SER A 288 10.57 5.78 6.48
N ILE A 289 9.56 6.05 5.66
CA ILE A 289 9.70 6.25 4.22
C ILE A 289 9.16 7.63 3.88
N THR A 290 9.96 8.40 3.16
CA THR A 290 9.60 9.74 2.68
C THR A 290 9.92 9.89 1.20
N HIS A 291 9.16 10.75 0.52
CA HIS A 291 9.34 10.99 -0.91
C HIS A 291 9.71 12.44 -1.22
N SER A 292 10.56 12.60 -2.22
CA SER A 292 10.89 13.91 -2.78
C SER A 292 10.85 13.84 -4.31
N LEU A 293 10.25 14.87 -4.90
CA LEU A 293 10.23 15.07 -6.34
C LEU A 293 11.43 15.94 -6.72
N HIS A 294 12.19 15.49 -7.70
CA HIS A 294 13.40 16.16 -8.16
C HIS A 294 13.25 16.62 -9.59
N PHE A 295 13.72 17.84 -9.88
CA PHE A 295 13.91 18.36 -11.22
C PHE A 295 15.40 18.46 -11.49
N GLU A 296 15.88 17.71 -12.46
CA GLU A 296 17.30 17.62 -12.82
C GLU A 296 17.50 18.06 -14.26
N VAL A 297 18.55 18.86 -14.47
CA VAL A 297 18.91 19.41 -15.77
C VAL A 297 20.40 19.23 -16.00
N THR A 298 20.75 18.67 -17.16
CA THR A 298 22.13 18.64 -17.63
C THR A 298 22.37 19.81 -18.59
N LEU A 299 23.37 20.61 -18.28
CA LEU A 299 23.84 21.72 -19.11
C LEU A 299 25.24 21.45 -19.64
N THR A 300 25.54 21.97 -20.82
CA THR A 300 26.88 21.96 -21.40
C THR A 300 27.37 23.38 -21.63
N ASN A 301 28.48 23.72 -20.98
CA ASN A 301 29.23 24.97 -21.14
C ASN A 301 30.71 24.71 -20.80
N ASN A 302 31.57 24.55 -21.81
CA ASN A 302 32.98 24.17 -21.65
C ASN A 302 33.21 22.89 -20.79
N GLY A 303 32.18 22.05 -20.69
CA GLY A 303 32.08 20.89 -19.80
C GLY A 303 30.62 20.50 -19.61
N VAL A 304 30.36 19.31 -19.06
CA VAL A 304 29.01 18.83 -18.73
C VAL A 304 28.76 19.03 -17.24
N THR A 305 27.66 19.69 -16.88
CA THR A 305 27.25 19.84 -15.46
C THR A 305 25.79 19.46 -15.28
N THR A 306 25.48 18.74 -14.21
CA THR A 306 24.12 18.39 -13.82
C THR A 306 23.73 19.20 -12.60
N GLU A 307 22.58 19.86 -12.68
CA GLU A 307 22.00 20.64 -11.59
C GLU A 307 20.66 20.02 -11.19
N GLU A 308 20.34 20.06 -9.89
CA GLU A 308 19.16 19.43 -9.30
C GLU A 308 18.48 20.40 -8.35
N VAL A 309 17.15 20.37 -8.31
CA VAL A 309 16.35 20.97 -7.24
C VAL A 309 15.28 19.97 -6.80
N SER A 310 14.96 19.96 -5.50
CA SER A 310 14.02 19.02 -4.91
C SER A 310 12.88 19.71 -4.18
N MET A 311 11.75 19.00 -4.09
CA MET A 311 10.58 19.39 -3.32
C MET A 311 10.02 18.17 -2.58
N PRO A 312 9.80 18.25 -1.25
CA PRO A 312 9.18 17.15 -0.52
C PRO A 312 7.73 16.98 -0.94
N ILE A 313 7.32 15.73 -1.13
CA ILE A 313 5.92 15.36 -1.37
C ILE A 313 5.53 14.26 -0.39
N HIS A 314 4.24 14.07 -0.19
CA HIS A 314 3.71 13.06 0.71
C HIS A 314 2.84 12.07 -0.06
N LEU A 315 3.30 10.84 -0.23
CA LEU A 315 2.52 9.80 -0.91
C LEU A 315 1.58 9.09 0.06
N PHE A 316 0.33 8.88 -0.32
CA PHE A 316 -0.65 8.14 0.49
C PHE A 316 -1.55 7.26 -0.38
N ILE A 317 -2.22 6.28 0.21
CA ILE A 317 -3.23 5.49 -0.51
C ILE A 317 -4.59 6.18 -0.38
N SER A 318 -5.22 6.51 -1.50
CA SER A 318 -6.51 7.21 -1.52
C SER A 318 -7.68 6.28 -1.23
N PRO A 319 -8.71 6.72 -0.49
CA PRO A 319 -10.01 6.05 -0.42
C PRO A 319 -10.68 5.80 -1.78
N GLU A 320 -10.37 6.61 -2.79
CA GLU A 320 -10.89 6.47 -4.16
C GLU A 320 -10.12 5.46 -5.01
N LEU A 321 -8.89 5.12 -4.59
CA LEU A 321 -8.04 4.12 -5.22
C LEU A 321 -7.42 3.22 -4.13
N PRO A 322 -8.26 2.44 -3.41
CA PRO A 322 -7.79 1.67 -2.26
C PRO A 322 -6.92 0.50 -2.68
N VAL A 323 -6.16 -0.02 -1.72
CA VAL A 323 -5.32 -1.22 -1.89
C VAL A 323 -5.87 -2.32 -0.99
N ASN A 324 -6.16 -3.47 -1.58
CA ASN A 324 -6.73 -4.61 -0.88
C ASN A 324 -5.73 -5.29 0.07
N GLY A 325 -6.18 -6.30 0.82
CA GLY A 325 -5.36 -7.06 1.77
C GLY A 325 -4.17 -7.77 1.12
N TRP A 326 -4.22 -7.97 -0.20
CA TRP A 326 -3.18 -8.59 -1.01
C TRP A 326 -2.17 -7.60 -1.60
N GLY A 327 -2.35 -6.30 -1.37
CA GLY A 327 -1.45 -5.28 -1.93
C GLY A 327 -1.75 -4.92 -3.38
N VAL A 328 -2.96 -5.23 -3.86
CA VAL A 328 -3.43 -4.91 -5.21
C VAL A 328 -4.41 -3.74 -5.14
N PHE A 329 -4.23 -2.76 -6.02
CA PHE A 329 -5.20 -1.67 -6.14
C PHE A 329 -6.56 -2.20 -6.57
N VAL A 330 -7.60 -1.87 -5.81
CA VAL A 330 -8.98 -2.17 -6.16
C VAL A 330 -9.42 -1.11 -7.16
N ARG A 331 -9.66 -1.53 -8.40
CA ARG A 331 -10.23 -0.69 -9.45
C ARG A 331 -11.66 -1.15 -9.67
N ASP A 332 -12.63 -0.34 -9.30
CA ASP A 332 -14.00 -0.57 -9.75
C ASP A 332 -14.06 -0.34 -11.27
N HIS A 333 -14.71 -1.26 -11.98
CA HIS A 333 -14.79 -1.26 -13.44
C HIS A 333 -15.27 0.10 -14.01
N ALA A 334 -14.52 0.58 -15.01
CA ALA A 334 -14.84 1.55 -16.08
C ALA A 334 -15.48 2.89 -15.67
N ILE A 335 -14.70 3.98 -15.73
CA ILE A 335 -15.25 5.35 -15.74
C ILE A 335 -14.56 6.16 -16.84
N ALA A 336 -15.35 6.41 -17.89
CA ALA A 336 -14.99 7.02 -19.14
C ALA A 336 -14.18 8.32 -19.01
N ALA A 337 -13.18 8.47 -19.88
CA ALA A 337 -12.23 9.58 -20.09
C ALA A 337 -12.78 11.04 -20.13
N LYS A 338 -14.09 11.27 -19.93
CA LYS A 338 -14.72 12.59 -20.03
C LYS A 338 -14.69 13.44 -18.74
N GLU A 339 -14.24 12.88 -17.61
CA GLU A 339 -14.36 13.51 -16.27
C GLU A 339 -13.06 14.14 -15.71
N VAL A 340 -11.94 14.09 -16.42
CA VAL A 340 -10.66 14.66 -15.91
C VAL A 340 -10.74 16.18 -15.74
N LYS A 341 -11.53 16.90 -16.56
CA LYS A 341 -11.68 18.37 -16.45
C LYS A 341 -12.57 18.83 -15.30
N SER A 342 -13.53 18.02 -14.83
CA SER A 342 -14.44 18.39 -13.73
C SER A 342 -13.84 18.12 -12.35
N LEU A 343 -12.97 17.12 -12.23
CA LEU A 343 -12.24 16.83 -10.97
C LEU A 343 -11.22 17.92 -10.60
N LEU A 344 -10.74 18.67 -11.60
CA LEU A 344 -9.87 19.85 -11.40
C LEU A 344 -10.63 21.08 -10.85
N ALA A 345 -11.95 20.99 -10.65
CA ALA A 345 -12.83 22.07 -10.18
C ALA A 345 -13.50 21.77 -8.83
N GLU A 346 -13.31 20.59 -8.23
CA GLU A 346 -13.78 20.32 -6.87
C GLU A 346 -12.90 21.09 -5.86
N GLY A 347 -13.55 21.76 -4.89
CA GLY A 347 -12.86 22.54 -3.86
C GLY A 347 -11.87 21.72 -3.03
N ILE A 348 -11.05 22.41 -2.24
CA ILE A 348 -10.00 21.81 -1.39
C ILE A 348 -10.64 20.80 -0.40
N SER A 349 -10.42 19.50 -0.60
CA SER A 349 -10.78 18.44 0.35
C SER A 349 -9.54 17.78 0.93
N VAL A 350 -9.55 17.37 2.20
CA VAL A 350 -8.45 16.62 2.83
C VAL A 350 -8.92 15.21 3.19
N PRO A 351 -8.31 14.13 2.66
CA PRO A 351 -7.27 14.15 1.62
C PRO A 351 -7.82 14.64 0.26
N PRO A 352 -6.94 15.08 -0.66
CA PRO A 352 -7.33 15.43 -2.02
C PRO A 352 -7.96 14.23 -2.73
N LYS A 353 -8.97 14.50 -3.56
CA LYS A 353 -9.55 13.50 -4.44
C LYS A 353 -8.70 13.34 -5.69
N TYR A 354 -8.46 12.10 -6.08
CA TYR A 354 -7.54 11.75 -7.17
C TYR A 354 -8.20 10.82 -8.17
N CYS A 355 -8.54 11.41 -9.33
CA CYS A 355 -8.88 10.79 -10.62
C CYS A 355 -9.78 9.54 -10.60
N LYS A 356 -11.00 9.70 -11.13
CA LYS A 356 -11.62 8.70 -12.02
C LYS A 356 -11.11 8.94 -13.45
N GLY A 357 -10.09 8.20 -13.86
CA GLY A 357 -9.54 8.25 -15.22
C GLY A 357 -9.28 6.84 -15.75
N ASP A 358 -9.62 6.58 -17.01
CA ASP A 358 -9.41 5.28 -17.65
C ASP A 358 -7.91 4.99 -17.84
N PHE A 359 -7.48 3.82 -17.35
CA PHE A 359 -6.16 3.27 -17.65
C PHE A 359 -6.33 1.88 -18.25
N VAL A 360 -5.84 1.68 -19.47
CA VAL A 360 -5.54 0.35 -19.99
C VAL A 360 -4.21 -0.08 -19.35
N VAL A 361 -4.27 -1.15 -18.56
CA VAL A 361 -3.09 -1.79 -17.98
C VAL A 361 -2.91 -3.09 -18.76
N GLU A 362 -1.79 -3.24 -19.47
CA GLU A 362 -1.38 -4.55 -19.99
C GLU A 362 -1.21 -5.51 -18.80
N ASP A 363 -1.73 -6.73 -18.96
CA ASP A 363 -1.82 -7.76 -17.93
C ASP A 363 -0.53 -7.87 -17.08
N TYR A 364 -0.53 -7.25 -15.89
CA TYR A 364 0.45 -7.58 -14.88
C TYR A 364 0.10 -8.95 -14.33
N GLU A 365 0.99 -9.94 -14.53
CA GLU A 365 0.93 -11.21 -13.85
C GLU A 365 0.71 -10.98 -12.35
N ILE A 366 -0.43 -11.44 -11.85
CA ILE A 366 -0.74 -11.47 -10.42
C ILE A 366 0.38 -12.29 -9.77
N PRO A 367 1.26 -11.69 -8.95
CA PRO A 367 2.31 -12.45 -8.29
C PRO A 367 1.66 -13.50 -7.40
N PRO A 368 2.25 -14.70 -7.26
CA PRO A 368 1.72 -15.69 -6.33
C PRO A 368 1.61 -15.07 -4.93
N PRO A 369 0.58 -15.43 -4.16
CA PRO A 369 0.42 -14.95 -2.79
C PRO A 369 1.69 -15.26 -1.99
N ALA A 370 2.26 -14.24 -1.35
CA ALA A 370 3.50 -14.33 -0.55
C ALA A 370 3.41 -15.27 0.67
N TYR A 371 2.29 -15.99 0.84
CA TYR A 371 2.06 -16.99 1.89
C TYR A 371 2.13 -18.42 1.37
N SER A 372 2.69 -18.67 0.18
CA SER A 372 3.20 -20.00 -0.13
C SER A 372 4.45 -20.24 0.73
N GLU A 373 4.23 -20.55 2.01
CA GLU A 373 5.18 -21.32 2.80
C GLU A 373 5.40 -22.64 2.05
N ALA A 374 6.65 -22.89 1.67
CA ALA A 374 7.21 -24.22 1.56
C ALA A 374 8.16 -24.42 2.74
#